data_AF-A0A950UDR0-F1
#
_entry.id   AF-A0A950UDR0-F1
#
_cell.length_a   1.000
_cell.length_b   1.000
_cell.length_c   1.000
_cell.angle_alpha   90.00
_cell.angle_beta   90.00
_cell.angle_gamma   90.00
#
_symmetry.space_group_name_H-M   'P 1'
#
loop_
_entity.id
_entity.type
_entity.pdbx_description
1 polymer ?
#
loop_
_entity_poly.entity_id
_entity_poly.type
_entity_poly.pdbx_seq_one_letter_code
_entity_poly.pdbx_strand_id
1 'polypeptide(L)'
;MPWAPELFSAPTLRRLEEKWQDELVTVPFFDGLMTGEFDALVGSFAQVPELHHPVRGRIRGVRAFEAYVNETQAWLSQREASVENVEVVVGERGGFGEAVLHLDDRSGRVGLPVATVADRRSDGRIGELRIYFSSWPLTGRHANRPPLLQPDPELRESDVVAAYQRALSAGDVDAIVAAFEPDGYAREPAGGQYLHRGHDALRGFYGRLFSNDGGIPLERCALVEDERACALEYNVVRWGKTELPPAAGVAVYVRGQNGKLAAARIYDDVSPPFD
;
A
#
# COMPACT_ATOMS: atom_id res chain seq x y z
N MET A 1 42.43 -36.31 9.18
CA MET A 1 40.96 -36.45 9.31
C MET A 1 40.46 -35.23 10.08
N PRO A 2 39.85 -34.22 9.44
CA PRO A 2 39.27 -33.09 10.15
C PRO A 2 37.89 -33.46 10.68
N TRP A 3 37.64 -33.17 11.96
CA TRP A 3 36.40 -33.41 12.68
C TRP A 3 35.67 -32.07 12.83
N ALA A 4 34.35 -32.08 12.62
CA ALA A 4 33.50 -30.91 12.43
C ALA A 4 33.43 -29.99 13.67
N PRO A 5 33.41 -28.65 13.51
CA PRO A 5 33.03 -27.78 14.60
C PRO A 5 31.52 -27.83 14.77
N GLU A 6 31.12 -28.09 16.02
CA GLU A 6 29.75 -28.17 16.51
C GLU A 6 28.91 -26.99 16.02
N LEU A 7 28.02 -27.29 15.07
CA LEU A 7 26.98 -26.38 14.60
C LEU A 7 25.99 -26.14 15.74
N PHE A 8 25.97 -24.90 16.22
CA PHE A 8 24.90 -24.22 16.95
C PHE A 8 24.04 -25.09 17.89
N SER A 9 24.27 -24.94 19.20
CA SER A 9 23.38 -25.51 20.21
C SER A 9 21.92 -25.11 19.95
N ALA A 10 20.98 -26.06 20.12
CA ALA A 10 19.54 -25.87 19.90
C ALA A 10 18.91 -24.57 20.47
N PRO A 11 19.38 -23.98 21.60
CA PRO A 11 18.89 -22.68 22.07
C PRO A 11 19.33 -21.48 21.21
N THR A 12 20.48 -21.58 20.53
CA THR A 12 21.02 -20.54 19.65
C THR A 12 20.32 -20.54 18.30
N LEU A 13 19.99 -21.74 17.78
CA LEU A 13 19.10 -21.89 16.61
C LEU A 13 17.71 -21.34 16.90
N ARG A 14 17.14 -21.61 18.09
CA ARG A 14 15.83 -21.09 18.48
C ARG A 14 15.81 -19.57 18.65
N ARG A 15 16.89 -18.96 19.16
CA ARG A 15 17.04 -17.49 19.20
C ARG A 15 17.24 -16.88 17.81
N LEU A 16 17.93 -17.58 16.91
CA LEU A 16 17.99 -17.14 15.51
C LEU A 16 16.63 -17.29 14.85
N GLU A 17 15.87 -18.37 15.11
CA GLU A 17 14.52 -18.58 14.58
C GLU A 17 13.50 -17.59 15.17
N GLU A 18 13.57 -17.24 16.45
CA GLU A 18 12.73 -16.20 17.09
C GLU A 18 13.10 -14.82 16.56
N LYS A 19 14.40 -14.52 16.46
CA LYS A 19 14.89 -13.27 15.86
C LYS A 19 14.57 -13.20 14.38
N TRP A 20 14.58 -14.33 13.66
CA TRP A 20 14.16 -14.43 12.26
C TRP A 20 12.65 -14.43 12.14
N GLN A 21 11.86 -14.94 13.09
CA GLN A 21 10.41 -14.79 13.07
C GLN A 21 10.02 -13.33 13.33
N ASP A 22 10.67 -12.65 14.26
CA ASP A 22 10.49 -11.21 14.49
C ASP A 22 11.06 -10.39 13.31
N GLU A 23 12.21 -10.75 12.74
CA GLU A 23 12.80 -10.06 11.57
C GLU A 23 12.03 -10.35 10.27
N LEU A 24 11.49 -11.55 10.07
CA LEU A 24 10.66 -11.96 8.92
C LEU A 24 9.21 -11.48 9.03
N VAL A 25 8.74 -11.12 10.22
CA VAL A 25 7.53 -10.28 10.40
C VAL A 25 7.78 -8.86 9.89
N THR A 26 9.05 -8.46 9.73
CA THR A 26 9.47 -7.10 9.32
C THR A 26 10.37 -7.03 8.09
N VAL A 27 10.66 -8.13 7.36
CA VAL A 27 11.30 -7.98 6.04
C VAL A 27 10.23 -7.33 5.16
N PRO A 28 10.40 -6.06 4.76
CA PRO A 28 9.46 -5.42 3.88
C PRO A 28 9.36 -6.31 2.64
N PHE A 29 8.15 -6.68 2.24
CA PHE A 29 7.89 -7.70 1.22
C PHE A 29 8.79 -7.57 -0.03
N PHE A 30 9.09 -6.34 -0.43
CA PHE A 30 9.97 -6.04 -1.58
C PHE A 30 11.46 -6.30 -1.33
N ASP A 31 11.96 -6.13 -0.11
CA ASP A 31 13.33 -6.50 0.24
C ASP A 31 13.50 -8.03 0.13
N GLY A 32 12.53 -8.81 0.60
CA GLY A 32 12.53 -10.27 0.45
C GLY A 32 12.44 -10.74 -1.02
N LEU A 33 11.70 -10.01 -1.86
CA LEU A 33 11.67 -10.24 -3.31
C LEU A 33 13.03 -9.95 -3.97
N MET A 34 13.74 -8.92 -3.52
CA MET A 34 15.05 -8.53 -4.05
C MET A 34 16.14 -9.53 -3.65
N THR A 35 16.16 -9.99 -2.40
CA THR A 35 17.17 -10.93 -1.90
C THR A 35 16.94 -12.37 -2.36
N GLY A 36 15.74 -12.68 -2.90
CA GLY A 36 15.41 -14.02 -3.39
C GLY A 36 15.17 -15.02 -2.26
N GLU A 37 14.78 -14.55 -1.08
CA GLU A 37 14.50 -15.37 0.11
C GLU A 37 13.14 -16.08 -0.01
N PHE A 38 13.01 -16.93 -1.02
CA PHE A 38 11.75 -17.59 -1.37
C PHE A 38 11.17 -18.41 -0.22
N ASP A 39 11.99 -19.23 0.45
CA ASP A 39 11.53 -20.07 1.57
C ASP A 39 11.00 -19.22 2.74
N ALA A 40 11.61 -18.07 2.98
CA ALA A 40 11.18 -17.14 4.02
C ALA A 40 9.87 -16.44 3.63
N LEU A 41 9.75 -15.99 2.37
CA LEU A 41 8.50 -15.45 1.83
C LEU A 41 7.37 -16.47 1.92
N VAL A 42 7.60 -17.74 1.58
CA VAL A 42 6.59 -18.80 1.74
C VAL A 42 6.28 -19.05 3.21
N GLY A 43 7.29 -19.09 4.07
CA GLY A 43 7.14 -19.28 5.53
C GLY A 43 6.35 -18.18 6.23
N SER A 44 6.32 -16.97 5.66
CA SER A 44 5.52 -15.85 6.17
C SER A 44 4.01 -16.09 6.04
N PHE A 45 3.56 -16.98 5.15
CA PHE A 45 2.14 -17.31 5.00
C PHE A 45 1.69 -18.38 5.99
N ALA A 46 0.48 -18.20 6.53
CA ALA A 46 -0.14 -19.16 7.45
C ALA A 46 -0.54 -20.46 6.74
N GLN A 47 -0.87 -20.34 5.45
CA GLN A 47 -1.35 -21.40 4.56
C GLN A 47 -0.62 -21.32 3.22
N VAL A 48 -1.17 -21.94 2.17
CA VAL A 48 -0.69 -21.74 0.80
C VAL A 48 -0.65 -20.23 0.49
N PRO A 49 0.45 -19.70 -0.09
CA PRO A 49 0.54 -18.28 -0.40
C PRO A 49 -0.63 -17.81 -1.27
N GLU A 50 -1.23 -16.69 -0.88
CA GLU A 50 -2.29 -16.03 -1.63
C GLU A 50 -1.99 -14.53 -1.71
N LEU A 51 -1.75 -14.06 -2.94
CA LEU A 51 -1.36 -12.69 -3.25
C LEU A 51 -2.29 -12.15 -4.34
N HIS A 52 -2.79 -10.92 -4.17
CA HIS A 52 -3.49 -10.18 -5.21
C HIS A 52 -2.61 -9.05 -5.74
N HIS A 53 -2.17 -9.20 -6.98
CA HIS A 53 -1.34 -8.23 -7.68
C HIS A 53 -2.21 -7.36 -8.61
N PRO A 54 -1.95 -6.04 -8.71
CA PRO A 54 -2.83 -5.14 -9.48
C PRO A 54 -2.88 -5.48 -10.97
N VAL A 55 -1.74 -5.88 -11.57
CA VAL A 55 -1.68 -6.29 -12.99
C VAL A 55 -1.90 -7.80 -13.22
N ARG A 56 -1.26 -8.67 -12.42
CA ARG A 56 -1.30 -10.14 -12.62
C ARG A 56 -2.53 -10.82 -12.02
N GLY A 57 -3.37 -10.07 -11.29
CA GLY A 57 -4.54 -10.62 -10.60
C GLY A 57 -4.14 -11.52 -9.42
N ARG A 58 -4.94 -12.57 -9.19
CA ARG A 58 -4.78 -13.48 -8.05
C ARG A 58 -3.70 -14.54 -8.34
N ILE A 59 -2.72 -14.62 -7.45
CA ILE A 59 -1.64 -15.59 -7.43
C ILE A 59 -1.83 -16.47 -6.20
N ARG A 60 -2.04 -17.77 -6.39
CA ARG A 60 -2.30 -18.71 -5.28
C ARG A 60 -1.51 -20.00 -5.43
N GLY A 61 -0.93 -20.45 -4.31
CA GLY A 61 -0.18 -21.69 -4.21
C GLY A 61 1.31 -21.51 -4.47
N VAL A 62 2.12 -22.40 -3.89
CA VAL A 62 3.58 -22.30 -3.85
C VAL A 62 4.19 -22.15 -5.25
N ARG A 63 3.77 -22.97 -6.22
CA ARG A 63 4.32 -22.93 -7.58
C ARG A 63 4.02 -21.62 -8.32
N ALA A 64 2.80 -21.09 -8.19
CA ALA A 64 2.43 -19.83 -8.83
C ALA A 64 3.14 -18.65 -8.15
N PHE A 65 3.30 -18.72 -6.83
CA PHE A 65 4.04 -17.74 -6.07
C PHE A 65 5.54 -17.76 -6.40
N GLU A 66 6.15 -18.95 -6.55
CA GLU A 66 7.54 -19.11 -7.00
C GLU A 66 7.78 -18.48 -8.38
N ALA A 67 6.91 -18.76 -9.35
CA ALA A 67 6.97 -18.14 -10.67
C ALA A 67 6.87 -16.61 -10.58
N TYR A 68 5.95 -16.11 -9.75
CA TYR A 68 5.80 -14.68 -9.50
C TYR A 68 7.07 -14.05 -8.90
N VAL A 69 7.65 -14.67 -7.87
CA VAL A 69 8.86 -14.18 -7.19
C VAL A 69 10.03 -14.14 -8.18
N ASN A 70 10.28 -15.23 -8.90
CA ASN A 70 11.36 -15.31 -9.88
C ASN A 70 11.22 -14.27 -11.00
N GLU A 71 10.02 -14.11 -11.56
CA GLU A 71 9.75 -13.12 -12.61
C GLU A 71 9.90 -11.69 -12.08
N THR A 72 9.45 -11.43 -10.85
CA THR A 72 9.53 -10.10 -10.24
C THR A 72 10.96 -9.74 -9.88
N GLN A 73 11.73 -10.67 -9.31
CA GLN A 73 13.14 -10.48 -9.02
C GLN A 73 13.94 -10.21 -10.30
N ALA A 74 13.70 -10.97 -11.37
CA ALA A 74 14.34 -10.73 -12.65
C ALA A 74 13.99 -9.35 -13.21
N TRP A 75 12.71 -8.96 -13.13
CA TRP A 75 12.23 -7.66 -13.60
C TRP A 75 12.82 -6.48 -12.81
N LEU A 76 12.95 -6.62 -11.48
CA LEU A 76 13.58 -5.64 -10.59
C LEU A 76 15.09 -5.54 -10.86
N SER A 77 15.78 -6.68 -10.98
CA SER A 77 17.22 -6.73 -11.26
C SER A 77 17.57 -6.09 -12.61
N GLN A 78 16.76 -6.32 -13.64
CA GLN A 78 16.93 -5.69 -14.96
C GLN A 78 16.77 -4.17 -14.95
N ARG A 79 16.17 -3.60 -13.89
CA ARG A 79 15.89 -2.17 -13.73
C ARG A 79 16.73 -1.52 -12.64
N GLU A 80 17.79 -2.19 -12.19
CA GLU A 80 18.66 -1.73 -11.11
C GLU A 80 17.85 -1.24 -9.89
N ALA A 81 16.78 -1.98 -9.57
CA ALA A 81 15.77 -1.52 -8.63
C ALA A 81 16.37 -1.31 -7.23
N SER A 82 15.91 -0.27 -6.55
CA SER A 82 16.16 -0.06 -5.12
C SER A 82 14.85 0.24 -4.40
N VAL A 83 14.78 -0.14 -3.13
CA VAL A 83 13.59 -0.01 -2.29
C VAL A 83 13.82 1.07 -1.25
N GLU A 84 12.91 2.04 -1.18
CA GLU A 84 12.83 2.99 -0.07
C GLU A 84 11.60 2.64 0.77
N ASN A 85 11.82 2.16 1.99
CA ASN A 85 10.74 1.87 2.92
C ASN A 85 10.18 3.17 3.51
N VAL A 86 8.85 3.35 3.48
CA VAL A 86 8.18 4.59 3.88
C VAL A 86 7.50 4.44 5.23
N GLU A 87 6.65 3.44 5.38
CA GLU A 87 5.87 3.20 6.61
C GLU A 87 5.56 1.71 6.71
N VAL A 88 5.56 1.16 7.92
CA VAL A 88 5.14 -0.21 8.19
C VAL A 88 4.35 -0.21 9.48
N VAL A 89 3.12 -0.71 9.42
CA VAL A 89 2.25 -0.89 10.59
C VAL A 89 1.83 -2.35 10.65
N VAL A 90 2.02 -2.94 11.82
CA VAL A 90 1.74 -4.35 12.08
C VAL A 90 0.78 -4.43 13.27
N GLY A 91 -0.49 -4.69 12.98
CA GLY A 91 -1.52 -4.94 13.98
C GLY A 91 -1.74 -6.43 14.26
N GLU A 92 -2.68 -6.71 15.15
CA GLU A 92 -3.02 -8.08 15.56
C GLU A 92 -3.67 -8.88 14.42
N ARG A 93 -4.59 -8.25 13.67
CA ARG A 93 -5.40 -8.92 12.63
C ARG A 93 -5.04 -8.51 11.20
N GLY A 94 -4.16 -7.54 11.04
CA GLY A 94 -3.73 -7.05 9.75
C GLY A 94 -2.46 -6.23 9.86
N GLY A 95 -1.85 -5.94 8.73
CA GLY A 95 -0.68 -5.08 8.63
C GLY A 95 -0.64 -4.41 7.27
N PHE A 96 0.05 -3.29 7.18
CA PHE A 96 0.36 -2.68 5.89
C PHE A 96 1.79 -2.18 5.84
N GLY A 97 2.33 -2.13 4.64
CA GLY A 97 3.66 -1.58 4.37
C GLY A 97 3.64 -0.71 3.12
N GLU A 98 4.32 0.42 3.18
CA GLU A 98 4.51 1.34 2.07
C GLU A 98 5.99 1.39 1.69
N ALA A 99 6.26 1.35 0.39
CA ALA A 99 7.59 1.51 -0.16
C ALA A 99 7.54 2.33 -1.46
N VAL A 100 8.69 2.90 -1.84
CA VAL A 100 8.92 3.42 -3.18
C VAL A 100 9.94 2.52 -3.86
N LEU A 101 9.54 1.90 -4.96
CA LEU A 101 10.44 1.18 -5.86
C LEU A 101 11.05 2.17 -6.82
N HIS A 102 12.34 2.40 -6.69
CA HIS A 102 13.11 3.23 -7.61
C HIS A 102 13.63 2.34 -8.73
N LEU A 103 13.17 2.59 -9.96
CA LEU A 103 13.37 1.74 -11.12
C LEU A 103 14.01 2.54 -12.25
N ASP A 104 15.08 2.01 -12.83
CA ASP A 104 15.66 2.59 -14.03
C ASP A 104 14.95 2.08 -15.29
N ASP A 105 14.58 3.01 -16.17
CA ASP A 105 14.05 2.72 -17.50
C ASP A 105 14.76 3.53 -18.59
N ARG A 106 14.33 3.39 -19.85
CA ARG A 106 14.95 4.10 -20.99
C ARG A 106 14.71 5.61 -20.96
N SER A 107 13.66 6.07 -20.28
CA SER A 107 13.27 7.47 -20.11
C SER A 107 13.86 8.12 -18.85
N GLY A 108 14.41 7.33 -17.93
CA GLY A 108 15.07 7.79 -16.71
C GLY A 108 14.69 6.93 -15.50
N ARG A 109 14.94 7.49 -14.31
CA ARG A 109 14.60 6.83 -13.06
C ARG A 109 13.18 7.18 -12.63
N VAL A 110 12.37 6.16 -12.39
CA VAL A 110 10.97 6.27 -11.94
C VAL A 110 10.87 5.83 -10.48
N GLY A 111 10.24 6.64 -9.64
CA GLY A 111 9.84 6.25 -8.29
C GLY A 111 8.39 5.76 -8.30
N LEU A 112 8.19 4.44 -8.21
CA LEU A 112 6.89 3.79 -8.16
C LEU A 112 6.47 3.57 -6.69
N PRO A 113 5.48 4.30 -6.16
CA PRO A 113 4.97 4.01 -4.83
C PRO A 113 4.13 2.74 -4.85
N VAL A 114 4.34 1.92 -3.83
CA VAL A 114 3.62 0.67 -3.63
C VAL A 114 3.14 0.59 -2.19
N ALA A 115 1.91 0.16 -2.00
CA ALA A 115 1.38 -0.24 -0.72
C ALA A 115 1.08 -1.75 -0.73
N THR A 116 1.27 -2.39 0.41
CA THR A 116 0.89 -3.77 0.67
C THR A 116 -0.03 -3.78 1.88
N VAL A 117 -1.11 -4.56 1.81
CA VAL A 117 -2.01 -4.81 2.94
C VAL A 117 -2.14 -6.30 3.12
N ALA A 118 -1.98 -6.77 4.35
CA ALA A 118 -2.02 -8.17 4.70
C ALA A 118 -3.07 -8.42 5.77
N ASP A 119 -3.91 -9.44 5.56
CA ASP A 119 -4.69 -10.02 6.64
C ASP A 119 -3.79 -10.96 7.42
N ARG A 120 -3.78 -10.84 8.75
CA ARG A 120 -2.94 -11.69 9.62
C ARG A 120 -3.78 -12.68 10.38
N ARG A 121 -3.24 -13.88 10.54
CA ARG A 121 -3.79 -14.92 11.41
C ARG A 121 -3.30 -14.72 12.84
N SER A 122 -3.93 -15.41 13.78
CA SER A 122 -3.60 -15.33 15.21
C SER A 122 -2.17 -15.74 15.55
N ASP A 123 -1.51 -16.49 14.67
CA ASP A 123 -0.10 -16.87 14.78
C ASP A 123 0.87 -15.83 14.16
N GLY A 124 0.35 -14.66 13.78
CA GLY A 124 1.12 -13.57 13.19
C GLY A 124 1.46 -13.75 11.70
N ARG A 125 1.13 -14.90 11.10
CA ARG A 125 1.43 -15.16 9.69
C ARG A 125 0.37 -14.60 8.75
N ILE A 126 0.76 -14.35 7.51
CA ILE A 126 -0.09 -13.77 6.46
C ILE A 126 -1.15 -14.79 6.03
N GLY A 127 -2.41 -14.41 6.12
CA GLY A 127 -3.52 -15.14 5.51
C GLY A 127 -3.65 -14.83 4.02
N GLU A 128 -3.62 -13.54 3.68
CA GLU A 128 -3.75 -13.01 2.33
C GLU A 128 -2.94 -11.71 2.22
N LEU A 129 -2.30 -11.47 1.08
CA LEU A 129 -1.57 -10.25 0.78
C LEU A 129 -2.18 -9.54 -0.45
N ARG A 130 -2.33 -8.22 -0.38
CA ARG A 130 -2.83 -7.38 -1.47
C ARG A 130 -1.83 -6.27 -1.76
N ILE A 131 -1.35 -6.19 -3.00
CA ILE A 131 -0.43 -5.14 -3.46
C ILE A 131 -1.22 -4.07 -4.20
N TYR A 132 -0.88 -2.80 -4.01
CA TYR A 132 -1.50 -1.64 -4.66
C TYR A 132 -0.42 -0.69 -5.20
N PHE A 133 -0.53 -0.34 -6.49
CA PHE A 133 0.25 0.71 -7.14
C PHE A 133 -0.44 1.14 -8.43
N SER A 134 -0.17 2.35 -8.90
CA SER A 134 -0.65 2.80 -10.21
C SER A 134 0.26 2.26 -11.32
N SER A 135 -0.33 1.79 -12.43
CA SER A 135 0.43 1.42 -13.63
C SER A 135 0.85 2.64 -14.46
N TRP A 136 0.37 3.83 -14.12
CA TRP A 136 0.67 5.08 -14.83
C TRP A 136 2.17 5.40 -14.90
N PRO A 137 2.96 5.35 -13.80
CA PRO A 137 4.39 5.65 -13.86
C PRO A 137 5.17 4.68 -14.77
N LEU A 138 4.65 3.47 -15.00
CA LEU A 138 5.30 2.44 -15.80
C LEU A 138 4.85 2.43 -17.27
N THR A 139 3.60 2.78 -17.54
CA THR A 139 2.96 2.56 -18.85
C THR A 139 2.32 3.81 -19.45
N GLY A 140 2.20 4.89 -18.70
CA GLY A 140 1.47 6.10 -19.07
C GLY A 140 -0.04 5.88 -19.21
N ARG A 141 -0.57 4.80 -18.61
CA ARG A 141 -1.99 4.44 -18.65
C ARG A 141 -2.40 3.88 -17.30
N HIS A 142 -3.69 4.01 -16.99
CA HIS A 142 -4.32 3.34 -15.86
C HIS A 142 -4.88 1.98 -16.28
N ALA A 143 -4.80 1.00 -15.39
CA ALA A 143 -5.36 -0.33 -15.52
C ALA A 143 -6.37 -0.54 -14.38
N ASN A 144 -7.66 -0.37 -14.69
CA ASN A 144 -8.71 -0.55 -13.70
C ASN A 144 -8.61 -1.94 -13.05
N ARG A 145 -8.54 -1.95 -11.72
CA ARG A 145 -8.55 -3.14 -10.89
C ARG A 145 -9.95 -3.31 -10.27
N PRO A 146 -10.70 -4.37 -10.63
CA PRO A 146 -12.00 -4.63 -10.02
C PRO A 146 -11.94 -4.78 -8.48
N PRO A 147 -13.07 -4.66 -7.77
CA PRO A 147 -13.14 -4.83 -6.33
C PRO A 147 -12.53 -6.16 -5.87
N LEU A 148 -11.64 -6.09 -4.87
CA LEU A 148 -11.07 -7.28 -4.22
C LEU A 148 -11.88 -7.70 -2.99
N LEU A 149 -12.35 -6.69 -2.25
CA LEU A 149 -13.04 -6.85 -0.99
C LEU A 149 -14.45 -6.29 -1.12
N GLN A 150 -15.37 -6.88 -0.35
CA GLN A 150 -16.71 -6.35 -0.22
C GLN A 150 -16.70 -5.11 0.69
N PRO A 151 -17.55 -4.12 0.41
CA PRO A 151 -17.68 -2.98 1.31
C PRO A 151 -18.28 -3.41 2.65
N ASP A 152 -17.72 -2.87 3.72
CA ASP A 152 -18.20 -3.04 5.08
C ASP A 152 -18.93 -1.76 5.52
N PRO A 153 -20.27 -1.79 5.63
CA PRO A 153 -21.06 -0.63 6.02
C PRO A 153 -20.96 -0.29 7.52
N GLU A 154 -20.35 -1.14 8.35
CA GLU A 154 -20.11 -0.89 9.77
C GLU A 154 -18.72 -0.29 10.02
N LEU A 155 -17.81 -0.40 9.05
CA LEU A 155 -16.46 0.13 9.14
C LEU A 155 -16.46 1.66 9.25
N ARG A 156 -15.79 2.19 10.26
CA ARG A 156 -15.67 3.63 10.51
C ARG A 156 -14.21 3.97 10.76
N GLU A 157 -13.72 4.97 10.05
CA GLU A 157 -12.47 5.63 10.42
C GLU A 157 -12.68 6.44 11.70
N SER A 158 -11.61 6.67 12.44
CA SER A 158 -11.60 7.49 13.64
C SER A 158 -11.17 8.94 13.33
N ASP A 159 -11.37 9.83 14.31
CA ASP A 159 -10.71 11.15 14.39
C ASP A 159 -10.74 12.06 13.14
N VAL A 160 -9.59 12.63 12.77
CA VAL A 160 -9.38 13.49 11.60
C VAL A 160 -9.48 12.70 10.30
N VAL A 161 -9.15 11.39 10.30
CA VAL A 161 -9.34 10.55 9.10
C VAL A 161 -10.82 10.51 8.73
N ALA A 162 -11.71 10.33 9.71
CA ALA A 162 -13.15 10.35 9.50
C ALA A 162 -13.64 11.73 9.01
N ALA A 163 -13.07 12.82 9.52
CA ALA A 163 -13.40 14.18 9.06
C ALA A 163 -12.97 14.40 7.61
N TYR A 164 -11.76 14.01 7.25
CA TYR A 164 -11.23 14.06 5.89
C TYR A 164 -12.10 13.24 4.93
N GLN A 165 -12.49 12.02 5.31
CA GLN A 165 -13.33 11.15 4.48
C GLN A 165 -14.72 11.72 4.21
N ARG A 166 -15.35 12.34 5.22
CA ARG A 166 -16.62 13.06 5.03
C ARG A 166 -16.46 14.23 4.07
N ALA A 167 -15.40 15.01 4.22
CA ALA A 167 -15.12 16.15 3.35
C ALA A 167 -14.80 15.71 1.90
N LEU A 168 -14.04 14.63 1.72
CA LEU A 168 -13.76 14.00 0.43
C LEU A 168 -15.05 13.54 -0.26
N SER A 169 -15.94 12.86 0.47
CA SER A 169 -17.23 12.42 -0.05
C SER A 169 -18.15 13.59 -0.43
N ALA A 170 -18.07 14.71 0.30
CA ALA A 170 -18.90 15.90 0.06
C ALA A 170 -18.33 16.82 -1.04
N GLY A 171 -17.04 16.69 -1.38
CA GLY A 171 -16.35 17.63 -2.27
C GLY A 171 -15.99 18.95 -1.58
N ASP A 172 -15.84 18.94 -0.26
CA ASP A 172 -15.59 20.14 0.55
C ASP A 172 -14.07 20.41 0.65
N VAL A 173 -13.57 21.27 -0.24
CA VAL A 173 -12.14 21.65 -0.30
C VAL A 173 -11.68 22.32 0.99
N ASP A 174 -12.50 23.19 1.58
CA ASP A 174 -12.12 23.94 2.78
C ASP A 174 -11.98 23.00 3.99
N ALA A 175 -12.94 22.10 4.17
CA ALA A 175 -12.89 21.11 5.24
C ALA A 175 -11.72 20.13 5.06
N ILE A 176 -11.40 19.72 3.82
CA ILE A 176 -10.22 18.90 3.54
C ILE A 176 -8.94 19.64 3.94
N VAL A 177 -8.73 20.85 3.43
CA VAL A 177 -7.51 21.63 3.72
C VAL A 177 -7.38 21.88 5.22
N ALA A 178 -8.48 22.17 5.91
CA ALA A 178 -8.49 22.37 7.36
C ALA A 178 -8.09 21.10 8.16
N ALA A 179 -8.33 19.91 7.60
CA ALA A 179 -7.95 18.63 8.18
C ALA A 179 -6.45 18.33 8.10
N PHE A 180 -5.67 19.07 7.29
CA PHE A 180 -4.21 18.92 7.19
C PHE A 180 -3.45 19.88 8.13
N GLU A 181 -2.28 19.42 8.58
CA GLU A 181 -1.24 20.29 9.14
C GLU A 181 -0.84 21.38 8.12
N PRO A 182 -0.30 22.53 8.56
CA PRO A 182 0.08 23.61 7.66
C PRO A 182 1.03 23.19 6.53
N ASP A 183 1.90 22.22 6.79
CA ASP A 183 2.87 21.63 5.86
C ASP A 183 2.53 20.17 5.48
N GLY A 184 1.34 19.71 5.86
CA GLY A 184 0.82 18.40 5.48
C GLY A 184 0.67 18.26 3.96
N TYR A 185 0.63 17.03 3.46
CA TYR A 185 0.60 16.79 2.01
C TYR A 185 -0.33 15.67 1.57
N ALA A 186 -0.79 15.76 0.33
CA ALA A 186 -1.42 14.67 -0.40
C ALA A 186 -0.48 14.20 -1.51
N ARG A 187 -0.38 12.89 -1.73
CA ARG A 187 0.39 12.30 -2.85
C ARG A 187 -0.53 11.45 -3.72
N GLU A 188 -0.60 11.80 -5.00
CA GLU A 188 -1.31 11.01 -6.00
C GLU A 188 -0.67 9.62 -6.19
N PRO A 189 -1.40 8.66 -6.80
CA PRO A 189 -0.87 7.33 -7.09
C PRO A 189 0.34 7.32 -8.02
N ALA A 190 0.47 8.34 -8.87
CA ALA A 190 1.52 8.42 -9.89
C ALA A 190 2.91 8.83 -9.36
N GLY A 191 3.08 9.03 -8.05
CA GLY A 191 4.40 9.15 -7.42
C GLY A 191 4.77 10.52 -6.90
N GLY A 192 6.04 10.65 -6.46
CA GLY A 192 6.53 11.81 -5.71
C GLY A 192 6.47 13.15 -6.47
N GLN A 193 6.49 13.12 -7.80
CA GLN A 193 6.32 14.32 -8.63
C GLN A 193 4.91 14.93 -8.54
N TYR A 194 3.93 14.15 -8.07
CA TYR A 194 2.53 14.55 -7.89
C TYR A 194 2.19 14.67 -6.39
N LEU A 195 3.08 15.34 -5.66
CA LEU A 195 2.94 15.64 -4.25
C LEU A 195 2.49 17.10 -4.06
N HIS A 196 1.39 17.29 -3.33
CA HIS A 196 0.78 18.58 -3.06
C HIS A 196 0.95 18.93 -1.59
N ARG A 197 1.90 19.81 -1.27
CA ARG A 197 2.28 20.15 0.10
C ARG A 197 1.79 21.53 0.51
N GLY A 198 1.22 21.59 1.70
CA GLY A 198 0.72 22.81 2.31
C GLY A 198 -0.63 23.23 1.75
N HIS A 199 -1.31 24.10 2.50
CA HIS A 199 -2.73 24.41 2.29
C HIS A 199 -3.05 24.96 0.90
N ASP A 200 -2.19 25.80 0.32
CA ASP A 200 -2.42 26.36 -1.02
C ASP A 200 -2.34 25.30 -2.12
N ALA A 201 -1.33 24.43 -2.08
CA ALA A 201 -1.19 23.34 -3.05
C ALA A 201 -2.33 22.32 -2.91
N LEU A 202 -2.69 21.97 -1.66
CA LEU A 202 -3.83 21.09 -1.38
C LEU A 202 -5.13 21.68 -1.92
N ARG A 203 -5.37 22.98 -1.70
CA ARG A 203 -6.56 23.67 -2.23
C ARG A 203 -6.64 23.60 -3.76
N GLY A 204 -5.52 23.84 -4.45
CA GLY A 204 -5.45 23.71 -5.90
C GLY A 204 -5.72 22.28 -6.37
N PHE A 205 -5.11 21.30 -5.71
CA PHE A 205 -5.28 19.88 -6.02
C PHE A 205 -6.72 19.40 -5.83
N TYR A 206 -7.31 19.56 -4.64
CA TYR A 206 -8.68 19.12 -4.38
C TYR A 206 -9.72 19.94 -5.16
N GLY A 207 -9.45 21.22 -5.42
CA GLY A 207 -10.28 22.03 -6.33
C GLY A 207 -10.34 21.44 -7.75
N ARG A 208 -9.22 20.93 -8.26
CA ARG A 208 -9.20 20.18 -9.52
C ARG A 208 -9.94 18.86 -9.42
N LEU A 209 -9.70 18.05 -8.37
CA LEU A 209 -10.37 16.77 -8.18
C LEU A 209 -11.90 16.91 -8.15
N PHE A 210 -12.43 17.97 -7.54
CA PHE A 210 -13.89 18.20 -7.43
C PHE A 210 -14.48 19.07 -8.55
N SER A 211 -13.70 19.39 -9.58
CA SER A 211 -14.19 20.14 -10.74
C SER A 211 -15.30 19.44 -11.52
N ASN A 212 -15.44 18.11 -11.34
CA ASN A 212 -16.51 17.30 -11.94
C ASN A 212 -17.82 17.30 -11.13
N ASP A 213 -18.13 18.39 -10.42
CA ASP A 213 -19.41 18.63 -9.73
C ASP A 213 -19.75 17.55 -8.67
N GLY A 214 -18.98 17.54 -7.58
CA GLY A 214 -19.21 16.71 -6.40
C GLY A 214 -17.93 16.09 -5.82
N GLY A 215 -18.09 15.36 -4.72
CA GLY A 215 -17.01 14.66 -4.05
C GLY A 215 -16.70 13.26 -4.61
N ILE A 216 -15.84 12.54 -3.88
CA ILE A 216 -15.38 11.19 -4.22
C ILE A 216 -15.78 10.28 -3.04
N PRO A 217 -17.02 9.76 -3.01
CA PRO A 217 -17.41 8.81 -1.98
C PRO A 217 -16.65 7.49 -2.17
N LEU A 218 -16.02 7.02 -1.09
CA LEU A 218 -15.33 5.73 -1.05
C LEU A 218 -16.20 4.70 -0.33
N GLU A 219 -16.39 3.54 -0.97
CA GLU A 219 -16.93 2.36 -0.31
C GLU A 219 -15.80 1.73 0.53
N ARG A 220 -15.94 1.76 1.85
CA ARG A 220 -14.91 1.27 2.78
C ARG A 220 -14.92 -0.25 2.82
N CYS A 221 -13.78 -0.90 2.71
CA CYS A 221 -13.69 -2.36 2.67
C CYS A 221 -12.96 -2.94 3.87
N ALA A 222 -11.78 -2.40 4.20
CA ALA A 222 -10.97 -2.85 5.33
C ALA A 222 -10.12 -1.70 5.87
N LEU A 223 -9.78 -1.78 7.15
CA LEU A 223 -9.00 -0.78 7.87
C LEU A 223 -7.89 -1.47 8.66
N VAL A 224 -6.67 -0.97 8.52
CA VAL A 224 -5.55 -1.30 9.41
C VAL A 224 -5.00 0.01 9.94
N GLU A 225 -5.02 0.20 11.25
CA GLU A 225 -4.53 1.42 11.87
C GLU A 225 -3.76 1.16 13.17
N ASP A 226 -2.84 2.07 13.46
CA ASP A 226 -2.27 2.29 14.78
C ASP A 226 -2.54 3.75 15.22
N GLU A 227 -1.90 4.20 16.29
CA GLU A 227 -2.06 5.56 16.81
C GLU A 227 -1.64 6.65 15.82
N ARG A 228 -0.77 6.34 14.86
CA ARG A 228 -0.15 7.30 13.94
C ARG A 228 -0.71 7.18 12.53
N ALA A 229 -0.84 5.99 11.98
CA ALA A 229 -1.15 5.76 10.58
C ALA A 229 -2.34 4.82 10.39
N CYS A 230 -3.05 5.03 9.28
CA CYS A 230 -4.29 4.34 8.95
C CYS A 230 -4.31 4.01 7.46
N ALA A 231 -4.27 2.74 7.09
CA ALA A 231 -4.54 2.27 5.75
C ALA A 231 -6.01 1.89 5.61
N LEU A 232 -6.70 2.56 4.69
CA LEU A 232 -8.08 2.28 4.31
C LEU A 232 -8.10 1.65 2.92
N GLU A 233 -8.50 0.38 2.83
CA GLU A 233 -8.83 -0.27 1.56
C GLU A 233 -10.27 0.09 1.19
N TYR A 234 -10.49 0.45 -0.08
CA TYR A 234 -11.78 0.93 -0.57
C TYR A 234 -12.07 0.51 -2.01
N ASN A 235 -13.34 0.67 -2.40
CA ASN A 235 -13.73 0.75 -3.81
C ASN A 235 -14.15 2.18 -4.16
N VAL A 236 -13.66 2.71 -5.28
CA VAL A 236 -14.18 3.93 -5.91
C VAL A 236 -15.26 3.51 -6.90
N VAL A 237 -16.48 4.01 -6.70
CA VAL A 237 -17.62 3.72 -7.58
C VAL A 237 -18.16 4.97 -8.27
N ARG A 238 -17.83 6.16 -7.76
CA ARG A 238 -18.29 7.44 -8.30
C ARG A 238 -17.26 8.53 -8.03
N TRP A 239 -17.18 9.48 -8.94
CA TRP A 239 -16.36 10.67 -8.79
C TRP A 239 -17.10 11.89 -9.36
N GLY A 240 -17.53 12.78 -8.47
CA GLY A 240 -18.40 13.90 -8.82
C GLY A 240 -19.74 13.38 -9.34
N LYS A 241 -20.15 13.86 -10.52
CA LYS A 241 -21.34 13.38 -11.23
C LYS A 241 -21.14 12.10 -12.06
N THR A 242 -19.90 11.59 -12.15
CA THR A 242 -19.57 10.44 -13.00
C THR A 242 -19.58 9.14 -12.20
N GLU A 243 -20.44 8.20 -12.60
CA GLU A 243 -20.36 6.80 -12.15
C GLU A 243 -19.17 6.11 -12.82
N LEU A 244 -18.41 5.35 -12.05
CA LEU A 244 -17.21 4.64 -12.49
C LEU A 244 -17.43 3.12 -12.38
N PRO A 245 -16.80 2.30 -13.24
CA PRO A 245 -16.66 0.89 -12.94
C PRO A 245 -15.95 0.75 -11.58
N PRO A 246 -16.52 0.00 -10.62
CA PRO A 246 -15.94 -0.14 -9.29
C PRO A 246 -14.46 -0.51 -9.35
N ALA A 247 -13.63 0.23 -8.63
CA ALA A 247 -12.17 0.06 -8.69
C ALA A 247 -11.57 0.02 -7.29
N ALA A 248 -10.77 -1.02 -7.02
CA ALA A 248 -10.11 -1.21 -5.74
C ALA A 248 -8.89 -0.28 -5.59
N GLY A 249 -8.75 0.30 -4.40
CA GLY A 249 -7.63 1.14 -4.01
C GLY A 249 -7.32 1.03 -2.53
N VAL A 250 -6.18 1.62 -2.13
CA VAL A 250 -5.85 1.85 -0.72
C VAL A 250 -5.33 3.27 -0.55
N ALA A 251 -5.71 3.93 0.53
CA ALA A 251 -5.11 5.19 0.94
C ALA A 251 -4.55 5.06 2.34
N VAL A 252 -3.36 5.61 2.54
CA VAL A 252 -2.72 5.69 3.85
C VAL A 252 -2.75 7.13 4.35
N TYR A 253 -3.32 7.30 5.54
CA TYR A 253 -3.41 8.56 6.25
C TYR A 253 -2.42 8.55 7.41
N VAL A 254 -1.63 9.62 7.57
CA VAL A 254 -0.72 9.79 8.71
C VAL A 254 -1.18 10.97 9.52
N ARG A 255 -1.40 10.72 10.81
CA ARG A 255 -1.73 11.72 11.83
C ARG A 255 -0.46 12.45 12.24
N GLY A 256 -0.55 13.78 12.25
CA GLY A 256 0.45 14.68 12.77
C GLY A 256 0.28 14.92 14.27
N GLN A 257 1.14 15.76 14.84
CA GLN A 257 1.24 15.95 16.29
C GLN A 257 0.10 16.83 16.85
N ASN A 258 -0.56 17.62 15.99
CA ASN A 258 -1.62 18.55 16.40
C ASN A 258 -3.04 18.00 16.18
N GLY A 259 -3.19 16.69 15.97
CA GLY A 259 -4.47 16.04 15.71
C GLY A 259 -5.00 16.28 14.28
N LYS A 260 -4.15 16.75 13.36
CA LYS A 260 -4.45 16.87 11.93
C LYS A 260 -3.69 15.84 11.10
N LEU A 261 -3.96 15.76 9.80
CA LEU A 261 -3.22 14.93 8.87
C LEU A 261 -1.88 15.56 8.50
N ALA A 262 -0.79 14.82 8.74
CA ALA A 262 0.51 15.10 8.15
C ALA A 262 0.58 14.61 6.70
N ALA A 263 -0.11 13.52 6.36
CA ALA A 263 -0.12 12.97 5.00
C ALA A 263 -1.40 12.23 4.63
N ALA A 264 -1.73 12.26 3.33
CA ALA A 264 -2.63 11.33 2.66
C ALA A 264 -1.94 10.78 1.40
N ARG A 265 -1.72 9.47 1.31
CA ARG A 265 -1.01 8.82 0.20
C ARG A 265 -1.94 7.81 -0.46
N ILE A 266 -2.22 8.01 -1.74
CA ILE A 266 -3.20 7.22 -2.48
C ILE A 266 -2.47 6.19 -3.35
N TYR A 267 -2.98 4.95 -3.35
CA TYR A 267 -2.48 3.82 -4.14
C TYR A 267 -3.67 3.13 -4.83
N ASP A 268 -4.09 3.71 -5.94
CA ASP A 268 -5.06 3.11 -6.83
C ASP A 268 -4.62 3.31 -8.28
N ASP A 269 -5.43 2.85 -9.22
CA ASP A 269 -5.18 3.07 -10.64
C ASP A 269 -6.47 3.54 -11.33
N VAL A 270 -7.17 4.46 -10.68
CA VAL A 270 -8.45 5.00 -11.15
C VAL A 270 -8.19 6.19 -12.07
N SER A 271 -8.75 6.14 -13.28
CA SER A 271 -8.72 7.28 -14.19
C SER A 271 -9.63 8.40 -13.69
N PRO A 272 -9.14 9.63 -13.50
CA PRO A 272 -9.99 10.76 -13.17
C PRO A 272 -10.94 11.09 -14.33
N PRO A 273 -12.21 11.47 -14.07
CA PRO A 273 -13.20 11.77 -15.11
C PRO A 273 -13.18 13.25 -15.53
N PHE A 274 -12.01 13.89 -15.57
CA PHE A 274 -11.83 15.27 -15.99
C PHE A 274 -10.65 15.39 -16.96
N ASP A 275 -10.74 16.37 -17.86
CA ASP A 275 -9.73 16.65 -18.88
C ASP A 275 -8.44 17.28 -18.32
#